data_AF-A0A268NVF4-F1
#
_entry.id   AF-A0A268NVF4-F1
#
_cell.length_a   1.000
_cell.length_b   1.000
_cell.length_c   1.000
_cell.angle_alpha   90.00
_cell.angle_beta   90.00
_cell.angle_gamma   90.00
#
_symmetry.space_group_name_H-M   'P 1'
#
loop_
_entity.id
_entity.type
_entity.pdbx_description
1 polymer ?
#
loop_
_entity_poly.entity_id
_entity_poly.type
_entity_poly.pdbx_seq_one_letter_code
_entity_poly.pdbx_strand_id
1 'polypeptide(L)'
;MKGNFYNNPLKVIWKSKKNLMPPYLIVLWITFLLATLVGDFYYGFMDFSSFQIGTYFSVSSTGLTLTLALFVAGKSAFNEEDLKRLANHEEGRPLIDFLGPYVFTALLFLITGLLSLFGPYIILPLKHEYMELIKILYINILFLGILSLFNLVIIMLNDVYASAFRK
;
A
#
# COMPACT_ATOMS: atom_id res chain seq x y z
N MET A 1 7.17 -1.61 29.73
CA MET A 1 7.55 -1.45 28.30
C MET A 1 8.10 -0.04 28.11
N LYS A 2 9.38 0.14 27.73
CA LYS A 2 9.95 1.46 27.42
C LYS A 2 9.83 1.72 25.93
N GLY A 3 9.04 2.74 25.57
CA GLY A 3 9.05 3.42 24.27
C GLY A 3 7.87 3.08 23.37
N ASN A 4 7.10 4.12 23.01
CA ASN A 4 6.09 4.12 21.95
C ASN A 4 6.66 3.50 20.66
N PHE A 5 6.43 2.21 20.45
CA PHE A 5 6.92 1.50 19.28
C PHE A 5 6.26 2.01 17.97
N TYR A 6 5.10 2.66 18.10
CA TYR A 6 4.28 3.24 17.03
C TYR A 6 4.73 4.60 16.51
N ASN A 7 5.81 5.19 17.04
CA ASN A 7 6.23 6.54 16.61
C ASN A 7 6.73 6.61 15.16
N ASN A 8 7.02 5.48 14.50
CA ASN A 8 7.52 5.47 13.13
C ASN A 8 6.81 4.39 12.26
N PRO A 9 5.92 4.80 11.33
CA PRO A 9 5.22 3.90 10.40
C PRO A 9 6.17 3.02 9.59
N LEU A 10 7.32 3.54 9.17
CA LEU A 10 8.31 2.80 8.39
C LEU A 10 8.92 1.65 9.19
N LYS A 11 9.05 1.81 10.51
CA LYS A 11 9.57 0.75 11.39
C LYS A 11 8.59 -0.42 11.50
N VAL A 12 7.28 -0.12 11.50
CA VAL A 12 6.20 -1.13 11.51
C VAL A 12 6.23 -1.94 10.21
N ILE A 13 6.32 -1.25 9.07
CA ILE A 13 6.43 -1.88 7.74
C ILE A 13 7.70 -2.76 7.66
N TRP A 14 8.84 -2.25 8.13
CA TRP A 14 10.10 -3.00 8.07
C TRP A 14 10.06 -4.29 8.88
N LYS A 15 9.43 -4.27 10.06
CA LYS A 15 9.29 -5.46 10.89
C LYS A 15 8.30 -6.48 10.31
N SER A 16 7.25 -6.02 9.63
CA SER A 16 6.23 -6.85 8.99
C SER A 16 6.53 -7.22 7.54
N LYS A 17 7.74 -6.92 7.04
CA LYS A 17 8.13 -7.04 5.61
C LYS A 17 7.85 -8.40 4.95
N LYS A 18 7.80 -9.48 5.73
CA LYS A 18 7.50 -10.83 5.23
C LYS A 18 6.01 -11.08 4.97
N ASN A 19 5.13 -10.28 5.59
CA ASN A 19 3.68 -10.46 5.58
C ASN A 19 2.93 -9.31 4.89
N LEU A 20 3.63 -8.35 4.29
CA LEU A 20 2.99 -7.18 3.65
C LEU A 20 2.08 -7.57 2.49
N MET A 21 2.54 -8.52 1.68
CA MET A 21 1.86 -8.95 0.47
C MET A 21 2.31 -10.36 0.09
N PRO A 22 1.41 -11.22 -0.42
CA PRO A 22 1.79 -12.54 -0.89
C PRO A 22 2.67 -12.45 -2.15
N PRO A 23 3.59 -13.42 -2.36
CA PRO A 23 4.58 -13.35 -3.44
C PRO A 23 3.99 -13.20 -4.85
N TYR A 24 2.82 -13.78 -5.12
CA TYR A 24 2.20 -13.71 -6.45
C TYR A 24 1.79 -12.28 -6.85
N LEU A 25 1.34 -11.46 -5.90
CA LEU A 25 1.02 -10.05 -6.17
C LEU A 25 2.29 -9.21 -6.37
N ILE A 26 3.37 -9.55 -5.66
CA ILE A 26 4.68 -8.91 -5.87
C ILE A 26 5.20 -9.23 -7.27
N VAL A 27 5.11 -10.49 -7.71
CA VAL A 27 5.50 -10.89 -9.08
C VAL A 27 4.65 -10.16 -10.11
N LEU A 28 3.34 -10.03 -9.90
CA LEU A 28 2.45 -9.26 -10.77
C LEU A 28 2.87 -7.79 -10.88
N TRP A 29 3.17 -7.16 -9.73
CA TRP A 29 3.67 -5.78 -9.68
C TRP A 29 5.00 -5.60 -10.42
N ILE A 30 5.99 -6.48 -10.16
CA ILE A 30 7.29 -6.42 -10.83
C ILE A 30 7.13 -6.59 -12.34
N THR A 31 6.28 -7.51 -12.77
CA THR A 31 6.00 -7.75 -14.19
C THR A 31 5.41 -6.51 -14.84
N PHE A 32 4.47 -5.84 -14.17
CA PHE A 32 3.90 -4.58 -14.65
C PHE A 32 4.93 -3.44 -14.71
N LEU A 33 5.81 -3.33 -13.71
CA LEU A 33 6.92 -2.36 -13.69
C LEU A 33 7.88 -2.57 -14.87
N LEU A 34 8.30 -3.81 -15.11
CA LEU A 34 9.18 -4.13 -16.23
C LEU A 34 8.48 -3.90 -17.57
N ALA A 35 7.21 -4.26 -17.70
CA ALA A 35 6.44 -4.04 -18.92
C ALA A 35 6.27 -2.54 -19.23
N THR A 36 6.02 -1.71 -18.22
CA THR A 36 5.90 -0.25 -18.39
C THR A 36 7.24 0.40 -18.75
N LEU A 37 8.34 0.00 -18.12
CA LEU A 37 9.68 0.49 -18.46
C LEU A 37 10.11 0.07 -19.87
N VAL A 38 9.92 -1.21 -20.23
CA VAL A 38 10.30 -1.71 -21.56
C VAL A 38 9.39 -1.12 -22.64
N GLY A 39 8.10 -0.97 -22.35
CA GLY A 39 7.13 -0.44 -23.31
C GLY A 39 7.33 1.03 -23.65
N ASP A 40 7.75 1.84 -22.68
CA ASP A 40 8.05 3.26 -22.86
C ASP A 40 9.43 3.45 -23.54
N PHE A 41 10.51 2.92 -22.93
CA PHE A 41 11.87 3.23 -23.38
C PHE A 41 12.36 2.46 -24.62
N TYR A 42 11.86 1.24 -24.88
CA TYR A 42 12.41 0.39 -25.95
C TYR A 42 11.49 0.22 -27.15
N TYR A 43 10.18 0.13 -26.92
CA TYR A 43 9.22 -0.19 -27.98
C TYR A 43 8.28 0.97 -28.34
N GLY A 44 8.14 1.98 -27.49
CA GLY A 44 7.28 3.14 -27.72
C GLY A 44 5.80 2.81 -27.88
N PHE A 45 5.32 1.67 -27.37
CA PHE A 45 3.89 1.30 -27.47
C PHE A 45 3.06 1.84 -26.30
N MET A 46 3.69 2.25 -25.21
CA MET A 46 3.07 3.02 -24.13
C MET A 46 3.62 4.44 -24.19
N ASP A 47 2.72 5.43 -24.23
CA ASP A 47 3.06 6.84 -24.19
C ASP A 47 2.44 7.47 -22.94
N PHE A 48 3.30 7.96 -22.04
CA PHE A 48 2.88 8.65 -20.81
C PHE A 48 2.82 10.18 -20.97
N SER A 49 3.00 10.72 -22.17
CA SER A 49 2.97 12.16 -22.46
C SER A 49 1.70 12.83 -21.94
N SER A 50 0.54 12.21 -22.20
CA SER A 50 -0.79 12.69 -21.79
C SER A 50 -1.15 12.40 -20.33
N PHE A 51 -0.37 11.55 -19.65
CA PHE A 51 -0.63 11.19 -18.26
C PHE A 51 -0.43 12.39 -17.32
N GLN A 52 -1.47 12.73 -16.56
CA GLN A 52 -1.45 13.81 -15.57
C GLN A 52 -1.61 13.22 -14.18
N ILE A 53 -0.55 13.29 -13.36
CA ILE A 53 -0.55 12.81 -11.97
C ILE A 53 -1.71 13.43 -11.16
N GLY A 54 -2.05 14.70 -11.44
CA GLY A 54 -3.09 15.45 -10.73
C GLY A 54 -4.49 14.86 -10.75
N THR A 55 -4.82 14.00 -11.72
CA THR A 55 -6.18 13.44 -11.87
C THR A 55 -6.45 12.26 -10.92
N TYR A 56 -5.42 11.72 -10.25
CA TYR A 56 -5.52 10.49 -9.46
C TYR A 56 -5.66 10.71 -7.95
N PHE A 57 -5.89 11.96 -7.51
CA PHE A 57 -6.08 12.29 -6.10
C PHE A 57 -7.29 11.57 -5.52
N SER A 58 -8.40 11.53 -6.27
CA SER A 58 -9.61 10.82 -5.86
C SER A 58 -9.34 9.34 -5.62
N VAL A 59 -8.64 8.67 -6.54
CA VAL A 59 -8.26 7.25 -6.41
C VAL A 59 -7.43 7.02 -5.14
N SER A 60 -6.45 7.89 -4.88
CA SER A 60 -5.59 7.79 -3.69
C SER A 60 -6.37 8.02 -2.39
N SER A 61 -7.25 9.03 -2.36
CA SER A 61 -8.11 9.34 -1.22
C SER A 61 -9.10 8.22 -0.92
N THR A 62 -9.71 7.63 -1.95
CA THR A 62 -10.58 6.47 -1.82
C THR A 62 -9.81 5.26 -1.30
N GLY A 63 -8.60 4.99 -1.80
CA GLY A 63 -7.74 3.92 -1.31
C GLY A 63 -7.38 4.06 0.17
N LEU A 64 -7.04 5.28 0.61
CA LEU A 64 -6.82 5.59 2.04
C LEU A 64 -8.06 5.31 2.89
N THR A 65 -9.21 5.81 2.44
CA THR A 65 -10.48 5.66 3.16
C THR A 65 -10.87 4.19 3.28
N LEU A 66 -10.74 3.41 2.20
CA LEU A 66 -11.03 1.98 2.21
C LEU A 66 -10.05 1.23 3.11
N THR A 67 -8.75 1.56 3.08
CA THR A 67 -7.75 0.96 3.98
C THR A 67 -8.13 1.17 5.44
N LEU A 68 -8.57 2.38 5.81
CA LEU A 68 -9.01 2.69 7.16
C LEU A 68 -10.30 1.94 7.53
N ALA A 69 -11.27 1.87 6.62
CA ALA A 69 -12.51 1.13 6.84
C ALA A 69 -12.23 -0.37 7.07
N LEU A 70 -11.36 -0.98 6.26
CA LEU A 70 -10.91 -2.36 6.43
C LEU A 70 -10.18 -2.55 7.76
N PHE A 71 -9.35 -1.60 8.18
CA PHE A 71 -8.68 -1.66 9.48
C PHE A 71 -9.69 -1.64 10.63
N VAL A 72 -10.71 -0.77 10.57
CA VAL A 72 -11.77 -0.71 11.60
C VAL A 72 -12.55 -2.01 11.65
N ALA A 73 -12.92 -2.56 10.50
CA ALA A 73 -13.61 -3.85 10.42
C ALA A 73 -12.72 -4.99 10.95
N GLY A 74 -11.47 -5.07 10.54
CA GLY A 74 -10.51 -6.08 11.02
C GLY A 74 -10.25 -5.96 12.53
N LYS A 75 -10.10 -4.74 13.06
CA LYS A 75 -9.98 -4.50 14.50
C LYS A 75 -11.19 -4.99 15.28
N SER A 76 -12.41 -4.81 14.75
CA SER A 76 -13.63 -5.23 15.46
C SER A 76 -13.74 -6.74 15.69
N ALA A 77 -12.92 -7.55 15.01
CA ALA A 77 -12.82 -8.98 15.26
C ALA A 77 -12.00 -9.33 16.52
N PHE A 78 -11.29 -8.36 17.13
CA PHE A 78 -10.48 -8.56 18.33
C PHE A 78 -11.07 -7.83 19.52
N ASN A 79 -11.19 -8.53 20.66
CA ASN A 79 -11.46 -7.87 21.93
C ASN A 79 -10.20 -7.19 22.47
N GLU A 80 -10.38 -6.23 23.40
CA GLU A 80 -9.25 -5.48 23.97
C GLU A 80 -8.24 -6.39 24.68
N GLU A 81 -8.70 -7.50 25.25
CA GLU A 81 -7.85 -8.54 25.86
C GLU A 81 -7.02 -9.29 24.82
N ASP A 82 -7.56 -9.56 23.63
CA ASP A 82 -6.84 -10.23 22.55
C ASP A 82 -5.73 -9.32 22.00
N LEU A 83 -6.00 -8.02 21.86
CA LEU A 83 -5.00 -7.03 21.48
C LEU A 83 -3.88 -6.92 22.53
N LYS A 84 -4.21 -6.97 23.83
CA LYS A 84 -3.22 -7.00 24.92
C LYS A 84 -2.39 -8.29 24.89
N ARG A 85 -3.01 -9.43 24.60
CA ARG A 85 -2.30 -10.71 24.43
C ARG A 85 -1.34 -10.65 23.24
N LEU A 86 -1.79 -10.16 22.09
CA LEU A 86 -0.97 -9.99 20.89
C LEU A 86 0.19 -9.02 21.11
N ALA A 87 0.01 -7.97 21.93
CA ALA A 87 1.06 -7.02 22.28
C ALA A 87 2.12 -7.58 23.24
N ASN A 88 1.74 -8.52 24.10
CA ASN A 88 2.62 -9.12 25.11
C ASN A 88 3.31 -10.41 24.62
N HIS A 89 2.79 -11.05 23.57
CA HIS A 89 3.37 -12.26 22.99
C HIS A 89 4.52 -11.90 22.04
N GLU A 90 5.67 -12.57 22.19
CA GLU A 90 6.86 -12.41 21.32
C GLU A 90 7.20 -10.93 20.99
N GLU A 91 7.23 -10.07 22.02
CA GLU A 91 7.52 -8.63 21.88
C GLU A 91 6.53 -7.85 20.98
N GLY A 92 5.29 -8.32 20.84
CA GLY A 92 4.26 -7.65 20.05
C GLY A 92 4.32 -7.94 18.56
N ARG A 93 5.12 -8.93 18.14
CA ARG A 93 5.30 -9.30 16.73
C ARG A 93 3.99 -9.68 16.02
N PRO A 94 3.08 -10.47 16.62
CA PRO A 94 1.79 -10.78 16.00
C PRO A 94 0.94 -9.53 15.72
N LEU A 95 0.97 -8.56 16.63
CA LEU A 95 0.27 -7.29 16.45
C LEU A 95 0.90 -6.45 15.33
N ILE A 96 2.23 -6.46 15.21
CA ILE A 96 2.95 -5.78 14.13
C ILE A 96 2.66 -6.42 12.77
N ASP A 97 2.58 -7.75 12.71
CA ASP A 97 2.27 -8.47 11.49
C ASP A 97 0.82 -8.24 11.04
N PHE A 98 -0.10 -8.03 11.99
CA PHE A 98 -1.46 -7.59 11.70
C PHE A 98 -1.52 -6.13 11.19
N LEU A 99 -0.84 -5.20 11.85
CA LEU A 99 -0.89 -3.76 11.50
C LEU A 99 -0.10 -3.41 10.24
N GLY A 100 0.97 -4.13 9.95
CA GLY A 100 1.91 -3.88 8.87
C GLY A 100 1.27 -3.66 7.51
N PRO A 101 0.45 -4.61 7.01
CA PRO A 101 -0.22 -4.49 5.72
C PRO A 101 -1.11 -3.24 5.59
N TYR A 102 -1.82 -2.85 6.66
CA TYR A 102 -2.65 -1.64 6.68
C TYR A 102 -1.79 -0.38 6.61
N VAL A 103 -0.76 -0.30 7.44
CA VAL A 103 0.16 0.86 7.46
C VAL A 103 0.88 1.01 6.13
N PHE A 104 1.31 -0.11 5.52
CA PHE A 104 1.93 -0.13 4.20
C PHE A 104 0.99 0.39 3.12
N THR A 105 -0.22 -0.16 3.04
CA THR A 105 -1.23 0.25 2.05
C THR A 105 -1.61 1.71 2.22
N ALA A 106 -1.82 2.17 3.45
CA ALA A 106 -2.13 3.56 3.75
C ALA A 106 -0.98 4.50 3.35
N LEU A 107 0.28 4.10 3.60
CA LEU A 107 1.44 4.90 3.22
C LEU A 107 1.56 5.04 1.70
N LEU A 108 1.32 3.97 0.93
CA LEU A 108 1.34 4.02 -0.54
C LEU A 108 0.32 5.04 -1.07
N PHE A 109 -0.93 4.95 -0.63
CA PHE A 109 -1.96 5.88 -1.07
C PHE A 109 -1.77 7.30 -0.53
N LEU A 110 -1.15 7.46 0.64
CA LEU A 110 -0.76 8.78 1.13
C LEU A 110 0.29 9.42 0.21
N ILE A 111 1.33 8.67 -0.17
CA ILE A 111 2.38 9.16 -1.07
C ILE A 111 1.79 9.51 -2.44
N THR A 112 0.99 8.63 -3.05
CA THR A 112 0.37 8.90 -4.36
C THR A 112 -0.66 10.03 -4.29
N GLY A 113 -1.37 10.16 -3.17
CA GLY A 113 -2.30 11.25 -2.93
C GLY A 113 -1.59 12.60 -2.81
N LEU A 114 -0.52 12.68 -2.03
CA LEU A 114 0.28 13.90 -1.89
C LEU A 114 0.94 14.29 -3.22
N LEU A 115 1.51 13.33 -3.95
CA LEU A 115 2.06 13.58 -5.28
C LEU A 115 0.98 14.04 -6.28
N SER A 116 -0.22 13.48 -6.22
CA SER A 116 -1.34 13.96 -7.04
C SER A 116 -1.80 15.36 -6.66
N LEU A 117 -1.83 15.69 -5.37
CA LEU A 117 -2.31 16.98 -4.90
C LEU A 117 -1.31 18.10 -5.22
N PHE A 118 -0.03 17.86 -4.92
CA PHE A 118 1.01 18.88 -5.05
C PHE A 118 1.73 18.84 -6.39
N GLY A 119 1.78 17.69 -7.07
CA GLY A 119 2.49 17.51 -8.34
C GLY A 119 2.19 18.56 -9.40
N PRO A 120 0.92 18.95 -9.66
CA PRO A 120 0.59 19.99 -10.62
C PRO A 120 1.19 21.38 -10.31
N TYR A 121 1.53 21.65 -9.04
CA TYR A 121 2.08 22.94 -8.59
C TYR A 121 3.61 22.96 -8.58
N ILE A 122 4.27 21.81 -8.78
CA ILE A 122 5.73 21.70 -8.76
C ILE A 122 6.24 21.78 -10.19
N ILE A 123 6.79 22.94 -10.57
CA ILE A 123 7.47 23.11 -11.85
C ILE A 123 8.94 22.72 -11.65
N LEU A 124 9.30 21.53 -12.14
CA LEU A 124 10.70 21.07 -12.16
C LEU A 124 11.28 21.25 -13.56
N PRO A 125 12.45 21.92 -13.72
CA PRO A 125 13.13 22.04 -15.00
C PRO A 125 13.87 20.73 -15.35
N LEU A 126 13.13 19.64 -15.48
CA LEU A 126 13.65 18.30 -15.79
C LEU A 126 13.59 18.02 -17.29
N LYS A 127 14.52 17.19 -17.78
CA LYS A 127 14.42 16.63 -19.14
C LYS A 127 13.18 15.74 -19.26
N HIS A 128 12.67 15.61 -20.48
CA HIS A 128 11.47 14.84 -20.78
C HIS A 128 11.54 13.38 -20.27
N GLU A 129 12.67 12.70 -20.50
CA GLU A 129 12.92 11.32 -20.04
C GLU A 129 12.73 11.15 -18.52
N TYR A 130 13.18 12.13 -17.72
CA TYR A 130 13.01 12.08 -16.27
C TYR A 130 11.57 12.33 -15.84
N MET A 131 10.83 13.14 -16.60
CA MET A 131 9.40 13.36 -16.35
C MET A 131 8.58 12.10 -16.64
N GLU A 132 8.89 11.39 -17.72
CA GLU A 132 8.26 10.09 -18.06
C GLU A 132 8.57 9.04 -16.99
N LEU A 133 9.84 8.95 -16.56
CA LEU A 133 10.22 8.05 -15.48
C LEU A 133 9.45 8.34 -14.18
N ILE A 134 9.25 9.61 -13.80
CA ILE A 134 8.45 9.98 -12.62
C ILE A 134 6.99 9.50 -12.77
N LYS A 135 6.40 9.65 -13.96
CA LYS A 135 5.03 9.18 -14.23
C LYS A 135 4.93 7.65 -14.15
N ILE A 136 5.91 6.94 -14.70
CA ILE A 136 6.00 5.47 -14.61
C ILE A 136 6.14 5.03 -13.15
N LEU A 137 7.02 5.67 -12.37
CA LEU A 137 7.16 5.36 -10.96
C LEU A 137 5.86 5.63 -10.19
N TYR A 138 5.20 6.75 -10.47
CA TYR A 138 3.91 7.09 -9.86
C TYR A 138 2.85 6.02 -10.11
N ILE A 139 2.63 5.63 -11.37
CA ILE A 139 1.60 4.64 -11.72
C ILE A 139 1.92 3.26 -11.13
N ASN A 140 3.21 2.91 -11.04
CA ASN A 140 3.64 1.66 -10.41
C ASN A 140 3.46 1.65 -8.90
N ILE A 141 3.68 2.77 -8.20
CA ILE A 141 3.39 2.90 -6.77
C ILE A 141 1.88 2.84 -6.54
N LEU A 142 1.09 3.51 -7.37
CA LEU A 142 -0.38 3.47 -7.31
C LEU A 142 -0.90 2.05 -7.52
N PHE A 143 -0.37 1.34 -8.52
CA PHE A 143 -0.72 -0.05 -8.79
C PHE A 143 -0.36 -0.96 -7.61
N LEU A 144 0.83 -0.78 -7.01
CA LEU A 144 1.20 -1.49 -5.79
C LEU A 144 0.23 -1.22 -4.64
N GLY A 145 -0.24 0.03 -4.49
CA GLY A 145 -1.27 0.41 -3.53
C GLY A 145 -2.58 -0.36 -3.75
N ILE A 146 -3.04 -0.45 -5.00
CA ILE A 146 -4.24 -1.20 -5.39
C ILE A 146 -4.09 -2.70 -5.07
N LEU A 147 -2.95 -3.31 -5.42
CA LEU A 147 -2.70 -4.72 -5.10
C LEU A 147 -2.63 -4.96 -3.59
N SER A 148 -2.05 -4.03 -2.83
CA SER A 148 -1.98 -4.11 -1.36
C SER A 148 -3.37 -4.02 -0.74
N LEU A 149 -4.20 -3.13 -1.25
CA LEU A 149 -5.61 -3.02 -0.87
C LEU A 149 -6.40 -4.28 -1.18
N PHE A 150 -6.19 -4.86 -2.36
CA PHE A 150 -6.83 -6.11 -2.75
C PHE A 150 -6.41 -7.27 -1.83
N ASN A 151 -5.14 -7.32 -1.42
CA ASN A 151 -4.67 -8.28 -0.42
C ASN A 151 -5.41 -8.11 0.93
N LEU A 152 -5.58 -6.88 1.42
CA LEU A 152 -6.34 -6.62 2.64
C LEU A 152 -7.79 -7.11 2.54
N VAL A 153 -8.43 -6.91 1.38
CA VAL A 153 -9.79 -7.43 1.13
C VAL A 153 -9.81 -8.96 1.21
N ILE A 154 -8.85 -9.66 0.58
CA ILE A 154 -8.75 -11.12 0.64
C ILE A 154 -8.57 -11.61 2.08
N ILE A 155 -7.67 -10.97 2.85
CA ILE A 155 -7.45 -11.31 4.26
C ILE A 155 -8.76 -11.22 5.04
N MET A 156 -9.49 -10.11 4.89
CA MET A 156 -10.75 -9.91 5.59
C MET A 156 -11.84 -10.90 5.16
N LEU A 157 -11.93 -11.23 3.86
CA LEU A 157 -12.85 -12.25 3.37
C LEU A 157 -12.54 -13.64 3.96
N ASN A 158 -11.26 -14.00 4.04
CA ASN A 158 -10.83 -15.26 4.64
C ASN A 158 -11.13 -15.30 6.15
N ASP A 159 -10.95 -14.19 6.86
CA ASP A 159 -11.26 -14.09 8.29
C ASP A 159 -12.76 -14.23 8.56
N VAL A 160 -13.60 -13.59 7.75
CA VAL A 160 -15.07 -13.72 7.83
C VAL A 160 -15.50 -15.15 7.52
N TYR A 161 -14.95 -15.74 6.45
CA TYR A 161 -15.21 -17.14 6.11
C TYR A 161 -14.83 -18.06 7.28
N ALA A 162 -13.61 -17.94 7.81
CA ALA A 162 -13.15 -18.76 8.93
C ALA A 162 -14.03 -18.59 10.18
N SER A 163 -14.50 -17.37 10.46
CA SER A 163 -15.39 -17.08 11.59
C SER A 163 -16.77 -17.72 11.44
N ALA A 164 -17.32 -17.79 10.22
CA ALA A 164 -18.60 -18.44 9.96
C ALA A 164 -18.58 -19.97 10.15
N PHE A 165 -17.41 -20.60 10.05
CA PHE A 165 -17.24 -22.05 10.18
C PHE A 165 -16.60 -22.50 11.51
N ARG A 166 -16.20 -21.57 12.39
CA ARG A 166 -15.81 -21.91 13.77
C ARG A 166 -17.09 -22.18 14.58
N LYS A 167 -17.31 -23.45 14.92
CA LYS A 167 -18.31 -23.88 15.91
C LYS A 167 -17.93 -23.42 17.31
#